data_AF-A0A7H4LW41-F1
#
_entry.id   AF-A0A7H4LW41-F1
#
_cell.length_a   1.000
_cell.length_b   1.000
_cell.length_c   1.000
_cell.angle_alpha   90.00
_cell.angle_beta   90.00
_cell.angle_gamma   90.00
#
_symmetry.space_group_name_H-M   'P 1'
#
loop_
_entity.id
_entity.type
_entity.pdbx_description
1 polymer ?
#
loop_
_entity_poly.entity_id
_entity_poly.type
_entity_poly.pdbx_seq_one_letter_code
_entity_poly.pdbx_strand_id
1 'polypeptide(L)'
;MQLRPGQAVNLLTGERRDAAALDNVVAMAGIGHPPRFFATLESCGVSPVKTVALADHQALAQSAVAALATPQQTLLMTEKDAVKCREFAQANWWYLPVDAIMTDQRAQRLLTDLVTLAQR
;
A
#
# COMPACT_ATOMS: atom_id res chain seq x y z
N MET A 1 1.78 0.22 18.97
CA MET A 1 2.24 0.22 17.57
C MET A 1 1.36 1.18 16.79
N GLN A 2 1.95 2.15 16.12
CA GLN A 2 1.26 3.06 15.21
C GLN A 2 1.72 2.77 13.78
N LEU A 3 0.82 2.86 12.82
CA LEU A 3 1.13 2.72 11.41
C LEU A 3 1.36 4.12 10.83
N ARG A 4 2.51 4.33 10.18
CA ARG A 4 2.86 5.59 9.54
C ARG A 4 2.93 5.39 8.03
N PRO A 5 2.05 6.04 7.24
CA PRO A 5 2.15 6.01 5.80
C PRO A 5 3.39 6.78 5.32
N GLY A 6 4.04 6.24 4.28
CA GLY A 6 5.14 6.89 3.56
C GLY A 6 4.67 7.64 2.31
N GLN A 7 5.59 7.85 1.37
CA GLN A 7 5.26 8.36 0.04
C GLN A 7 4.68 7.25 -0.84
N ALA A 8 3.70 7.57 -1.68
CA ALA A 8 3.21 6.65 -2.69
C ALA A 8 4.33 6.34 -3.70
N VAL A 9 4.46 5.07 -4.06
CA VAL A 9 5.52 4.58 -4.96
C VAL A 9 4.90 4.00 -6.22
N ASN A 10 5.34 4.46 -7.38
CA ASN A 10 4.94 3.89 -8.65
C ASN A 10 5.46 2.46 -8.74
N LEU A 11 4.58 1.50 -9.01
CA LEU A 11 4.93 0.09 -8.99
C LEU A 11 5.86 -0.31 -10.14
N LEU A 12 5.80 0.41 -11.27
CA LEU A 12 6.61 0.13 -12.45
C LEU A 12 7.96 0.86 -12.41
N THR A 13 7.96 2.15 -12.09
CA THR A 13 9.16 3.01 -12.19
C THR A 13 9.90 3.20 -10.86
N GLY A 14 9.24 2.94 -9.72
CA GLY A 14 9.78 3.24 -8.40
C GLY A 14 9.75 4.74 -8.04
N GLU A 15 9.18 5.60 -8.90
CA GLU A 15 8.97 7.02 -8.61
C GLU A 15 8.21 7.20 -7.30
N ARG A 16 8.61 8.18 -6.48
CA ARG A 16 7.97 8.48 -5.19
C ARG A 16 7.30 9.84 -5.24
N ARG A 17 6.04 9.89 -4.80
CA ARG A 17 5.24 11.12 -4.71
C ARG A 17 4.48 11.19 -3.41
N ASP A 18 4.13 12.40 -3.02
CA ASP A 18 3.07 12.57 -2.02
C ASP A 18 1.80 11.89 -2.54
N ALA A 19 1.14 11.12 -1.68
CA ALA A 19 -0.11 10.45 -2.03
C ALA A 19 -1.19 11.48 -2.41
N ALA A 20 -1.22 12.64 -1.73
CA ALA A 20 -2.16 13.72 -2.03
C ALA A 20 -1.96 14.35 -3.42
N ALA A 21 -0.78 14.16 -4.03
CA ALA A 21 -0.50 14.64 -5.37
C ALA A 21 -0.98 13.68 -6.47
N LEU A 22 -1.61 12.55 -6.11
CA LEU A 22 -2.18 11.61 -7.06
C LEU A 22 -3.64 11.98 -7.36
N ASP A 23 -3.97 12.11 -8.63
CA ASP A 23 -5.32 12.44 -9.09
C ASP A 23 -6.09 11.19 -9.52
N ASN A 24 -7.43 11.29 -9.46
CA ASN A 24 -8.37 10.26 -9.94
C ASN A 24 -8.08 8.87 -9.35
N VAL A 25 -7.82 8.81 -8.05
CA VAL A 25 -7.39 7.58 -7.38
C VAL A 25 -8.53 6.56 -7.26
N VAL A 26 -8.31 5.37 -7.79
CA VAL A 26 -9.05 4.16 -7.43
C VAL A 26 -8.20 3.39 -6.42
N ALA A 27 -8.75 3.12 -5.24
CA ALA A 27 -8.04 2.40 -4.20
C ALA A 27 -8.46 0.92 -4.16
N MET A 28 -7.51 0.00 -4.01
CA MET A 28 -7.79 -1.41 -3.76
C MET A 28 -7.01 -1.95 -2.55
N ALA A 29 -7.60 -2.88 -1.82
CA ALA A 29 -6.94 -3.53 -0.70
C ALA A 29 -7.42 -4.96 -0.47
N GLY A 30 -6.49 -5.92 -0.50
CA GLY A 30 -6.70 -7.33 -0.19
C GLY A 30 -6.11 -7.74 1.14
N ILE A 31 -6.41 -6.99 2.22
CA ILE A 31 -5.95 -7.25 3.60
C ILE A 31 -7.12 -7.61 4.51
N GLY A 32 -6.87 -8.19 5.69
CA GLY A 32 -7.93 -8.60 6.63
C GLY A 32 -8.91 -7.51 7.09
N HIS A 33 -8.58 -6.21 6.92
CA HIS A 33 -9.54 -5.12 7.12
C HIS A 33 -9.30 -3.96 6.12
N PRO A 34 -9.82 -4.08 4.87
CA PRO A 34 -9.61 -3.10 3.80
C PRO A 34 -9.99 -1.65 4.15
N PRO A 35 -11.07 -1.37 4.92
CA PRO A 35 -11.42 0.00 5.30
C PRO A 35 -10.30 0.78 6.01
N ARG A 36 -9.40 0.09 6.73
CA ARG A 36 -8.24 0.74 7.37
C ARG A 36 -7.31 1.39 6.35
N PHE A 37 -7.11 0.75 5.20
CA PHE A 37 -6.28 1.30 4.13
C PHE A 37 -6.92 2.56 3.55
N PHE A 38 -8.22 2.52 3.24
CA PHE A 38 -8.93 3.67 2.67
C PHE A 38 -8.95 4.86 3.64
N ALA A 39 -9.18 4.63 4.93
CA ALA A 39 -9.07 5.68 5.95
C ALA A 39 -7.65 6.25 6.08
N THR A 40 -6.62 5.44 5.81
CA THR A 40 -5.22 5.91 5.76
C THR A 40 -4.99 6.80 4.55
N LEU A 41 -5.60 6.49 3.40
CA LEU A 41 -5.53 7.35 2.21
C LEU A 41 -6.18 8.72 2.47
N GLU A 42 -7.36 8.72 3.10
CA GLU A 42 -8.06 9.95 3.49
C GLU A 42 -7.23 10.80 4.45
N SER A 43 -6.58 10.20 5.46
CA SER A 43 -5.70 10.94 6.37
C SER A 43 -4.42 11.46 5.70
N CYS A 44 -4.02 10.88 4.56
CA CYS A 44 -2.95 11.39 3.70
C CYS A 44 -3.44 12.46 2.70
N GLY A 45 -4.71 12.89 2.75
CA GLY A 45 -5.26 13.89 1.83
C GLY A 45 -5.71 13.31 0.48
N VAL A 46 -5.82 11.99 0.35
CA VAL A 46 -6.35 11.34 -0.85
C VAL A 46 -7.83 11.04 -0.67
N SER A 47 -8.67 11.46 -1.62
CA SER A 47 -10.08 11.05 -1.66
C SER A 47 -10.31 10.13 -2.86
N PRO A 48 -10.28 8.79 -2.68
CA PRO A 48 -10.47 7.86 -3.79
C PRO A 48 -11.84 8.03 -4.44
N VAL A 49 -11.90 8.05 -5.77
CA VAL A 49 -13.16 8.08 -6.52
C VAL A 49 -13.90 6.74 -6.46
N LYS A 50 -13.18 5.67 -6.11
CA LYS A 50 -13.68 4.31 -5.96
C LYS A 50 -12.77 3.52 -5.02
N THR A 51 -13.37 2.71 -4.16
CA THR A 51 -12.66 1.78 -3.26
C THR A 51 -13.07 0.34 -3.56
N VAL A 52 -12.11 -0.57 -3.65
CA VAL A 52 -12.32 -1.99 -3.95
C VAL A 52 -11.71 -2.83 -2.84
N ALA A 53 -12.57 -3.42 -2.01
CA ALA A 53 -12.15 -4.42 -1.03
C ALA A 53 -12.03 -5.79 -1.71
N LEU A 54 -10.90 -6.45 -1.51
CA LEU A 54 -10.64 -7.80 -1.99
C LEU A 54 -10.53 -8.75 -0.80
N ALA A 55 -10.77 -10.05 -1.03
CA ALA A 55 -10.59 -11.04 0.02
C ALA A 55 -9.10 -11.13 0.40
N ASP A 56 -8.83 -11.37 1.69
CA ASP A 56 -7.47 -11.64 2.12
C ASP A 56 -6.96 -12.89 1.41
N HIS A 57 -5.71 -12.85 0.93
CA HIS A 57 -5.09 -13.90 0.11
C HIS A 57 -5.74 -14.20 -1.25
N GLN A 58 -6.65 -13.35 -1.75
CA GLN A 58 -7.14 -13.50 -3.11
C GLN A 58 -5.97 -13.50 -4.13
N ALA A 59 -6.02 -14.44 -5.08
CA ALA A 59 -5.11 -14.45 -6.22
C ALA A 59 -5.44 -13.28 -7.14
N LEU A 60 -4.43 -12.50 -7.51
CA LEU A 60 -4.59 -11.34 -8.37
C LEU A 60 -4.16 -11.70 -9.79
N ALA A 61 -5.14 -11.86 -10.68
CA ALA A 61 -4.89 -11.96 -12.11
C ALA A 61 -4.77 -10.55 -12.71
N GLN A 62 -3.85 -10.37 -13.67
CA GLN A 62 -3.62 -9.09 -14.35
C GLN A 62 -4.91 -8.46 -14.88
N SER A 63 -5.73 -9.24 -15.58
CA SER A 63 -6.99 -8.76 -16.17
C SER A 63 -7.99 -8.27 -15.12
N ALA A 64 -8.06 -8.95 -13.97
CA ALA A 64 -8.95 -8.59 -12.88
C ALA A 64 -8.53 -7.26 -12.23
N VAL A 65 -7.23 -7.06 -12.01
CA VAL A 65 -6.69 -5.81 -11.44
C VAL A 65 -6.79 -4.66 -12.44
N ALA A 66 -6.46 -4.90 -13.72
CA ALA A 66 -6.57 -3.91 -14.78
C ALA A 66 -8.02 -3.43 -15.01
N ALA A 67 -9.01 -4.27 -14.75
CA ALA A 67 -10.42 -3.88 -14.85
C ALA A 67 -10.90 -2.95 -13.71
N LEU A 68 -10.11 -2.75 -12.65
CA LEU A 68 -10.53 -1.94 -11.51
C LEU A 68 -10.52 -0.44 -11.80
N ALA A 69 -9.61 0.01 -12.67
CA ALA A 69 -9.34 1.40 -13.00
C ALA A 69 -9.17 1.59 -14.50
N THR A 70 -9.57 2.74 -15.04
CA THR A 70 -9.30 3.10 -16.43
C THR A 70 -7.85 3.60 -16.61
N PRO A 71 -7.32 3.70 -17.84
CA PRO A 71 -5.97 4.24 -18.07
C PRO A 71 -5.77 5.70 -17.58
N GLN A 72 -6.85 6.47 -17.41
CA GLN A 72 -6.83 7.85 -16.91
C GLN A 72 -6.93 7.95 -15.38
N GLN A 73 -7.18 6.83 -14.71
CA GLN A 73 -7.28 6.75 -13.25
C GLN A 73 -5.98 6.22 -12.65
N THR A 74 -5.66 6.65 -11.44
CA THR A 74 -4.51 6.11 -10.70
C THR A 74 -4.96 4.94 -9.85
N LEU A 75 -4.42 3.74 -10.06
CA LEU A 75 -4.71 2.60 -9.17
C LEU A 75 -3.74 2.62 -8.00
N LEU A 76 -4.23 2.83 -6.78
CA LEU A 76 -3.43 2.83 -5.56
C LEU A 76 -3.77 1.61 -4.70
N MET A 77 -2.76 0.82 -4.32
CA MET A 77 -2.94 -0.42 -3.57
C MET A 77 -2.06 -0.50 -2.32
N THR A 78 -2.28 -1.53 -1.50
CA THR A 78 -1.37 -1.83 -0.39
C THR A 78 -0.04 -2.37 -0.90
N GLU A 79 1.05 -2.21 -0.14
CA GLU A 79 2.35 -2.80 -0.49
C GLU A 79 2.27 -4.33 -0.66
N LYS A 80 1.42 -5.00 0.14
CA LYS A 80 1.19 -6.45 0.04
C LYS A 80 0.61 -6.85 -1.33
N ASP A 81 -0.38 -6.10 -1.81
CA ASP A 81 -0.99 -6.37 -3.10
C ASP A 81 -0.04 -6.01 -4.25
N ALA A 82 0.80 -4.99 -4.06
CA ALA A 82 1.82 -4.57 -5.01
C ALA A 82 2.85 -5.67 -5.30
N VAL A 83 3.24 -6.46 -4.29
CA VAL A 83 4.14 -7.62 -4.47
C VAL A 83 3.55 -8.62 -5.47
N LYS A 84 2.23 -8.85 -5.44
CA LYS A 84 1.54 -9.78 -6.37
C LYS A 84 1.40 -9.20 -7.78
N CYS A 85 1.33 -7.88 -7.89
CA CYS A 85 1.08 -7.17 -9.15
C CYS A 85 2.35 -6.78 -9.92
N ARG A 86 3.53 -6.88 -9.30
CA ARG A 86 4.78 -6.31 -9.82
C ARG A 86 5.13 -6.77 -11.23
N GLU A 87 4.91 -8.04 -11.55
CA GLU A 87 5.27 -8.61 -12.86
C GLU A 87 4.43 -8.06 -14.03
N PHE A 88 3.27 -7.48 -13.74
CA PHE A 88 2.32 -7.01 -14.76
C PHE A 88 1.83 -5.58 -14.50
N ALA A 89 2.60 -4.81 -13.72
CA ALA A 89 2.26 -3.46 -13.32
C ALA A 89 2.10 -2.53 -14.52
N GLN A 90 1.09 -1.65 -14.47
CA GLN A 90 0.90 -0.59 -15.46
C GLN A 90 1.48 0.73 -14.93
N ALA A 91 1.74 1.67 -15.85
CA ALA A 91 2.39 2.94 -15.53
C ALA A 91 1.63 3.80 -14.50
N ASN A 92 0.30 3.65 -14.42
CA ASN A 92 -0.58 4.35 -13.49
C ASN A 92 -0.86 3.57 -12.19
N TRP A 93 -0.08 2.51 -11.89
CA TRP A 93 -0.26 1.71 -10.67
C TRP A 93 0.75 2.12 -9.61
N TRP A 94 0.26 2.33 -8.40
CA TRP A 94 0.99 2.84 -7.26
C TRP A 94 0.68 2.00 -6.03
N TYR A 95 1.58 2.02 -5.05
CA TYR A 95 1.32 1.47 -3.74
C TYR A 95 1.72 2.45 -2.64
N LEU A 96 1.05 2.37 -1.49
CA LEU A 96 1.40 3.16 -0.32
C LEU A 96 2.12 2.27 0.71
N PRO A 97 3.43 2.45 0.92
CA PRO A 97 4.15 1.79 2.00
C PRO A 97 3.68 2.33 3.35
N VAL A 98 3.65 1.46 4.35
CA VAL A 98 3.25 1.80 5.72
C VAL A 98 4.23 1.18 6.70
N ASP A 99 4.88 2.02 7.48
CA ASP A 99 5.84 1.59 8.50
C ASP A 99 5.14 1.35 9.84
N ALA A 100 5.54 0.29 10.53
CA ALA A 100 5.12 0.03 11.90
C ALA A 100 6.07 0.72 12.89
N ILE A 101 5.59 1.76 13.57
CA ILE A 101 6.33 2.46 14.62
C ILE A 101 5.94 1.88 15.98
N MET A 102 6.92 1.28 16.65
CA MET A 102 6.79 0.83 18.03
C MET A 102 7.09 2.00 18.96
N THR A 103 6.09 2.43 19.72
CA THR A 103 6.21 3.49 20.74
C THR A 103 6.53 2.95 22.13
N ASP A 104 6.46 1.63 22.31
CA ASP A 104 6.75 0.97 23.58
C ASP A 104 8.25 0.68 23.72
N GLN A 105 8.85 1.18 24.80
CA GLN A 105 10.29 1.07 25.04
C GLN A 105 10.76 -0.38 25.26
N ARG A 106 9.93 -1.25 25.83
CA ARG A 106 10.27 -2.68 25.99
C ARG A 106 10.22 -3.38 24.63
N ALA A 107 9.21 -3.10 23.82
CA ALA A 107 9.12 -3.64 22.46
C ALA A 107 10.32 -3.21 21.59
N GLN A 108 10.78 -1.96 21.72
CA GLN A 108 11.96 -1.45 21.02
C GLN A 108 13.26 -2.18 21.44
N ARG A 109 13.44 -2.42 22.74
CA ARG A 109 14.59 -3.19 23.25
C ARG A 109 14.59 -4.61 22.70
N LEU A 110 13.44 -5.30 22.76
CA LEU A 110 13.30 -6.65 22.21
C LEU A 110 13.61 -6.71 20.71
N LEU A 111 13.13 -5.73 19.94
CA LEU A 111 13.45 -5.62 18.51
C LEU A 111 14.96 -5.45 18.28
N THR A 112 15.62 -4.62 19.09
CA THR A 112 17.07 -4.39 19.00
C THR A 112 17.86 -5.67 19.29
N ASP A 113 17.45 -6.43 20.31
CA ASP A 113 18.08 -7.69 20.67
C ASP A 113 17.92 -8.74 19.55
N LEU A 114 16.72 -8.87 18.98
CA LEU A 114 16.44 -9.77 17.86
C LEU A 114 17.26 -9.43 16.62
N VAL A 115 17.35 -8.14 16.26
CA VAL A 115 18.16 -7.69 15.12
C VAL A 115 19.64 -8.00 15.35
N THR A 116 20.15 -7.76 16.56
CA THR A 116 21.54 -8.05 16.93
C THR A 116 21.86 -9.54 16.83
N LEU A 117 20.91 -10.40 17.23
CA LEU A 117 21.05 -11.85 17.13
C LEU A 117 21.02 -12.34 15.68
N ALA A 118 20.17 -11.77 14.82
CA ALA A 118 20.07 -12.15 13.41
C ALA A 118 21.28 -11.73 12.56
N GLN A 119 22.13 -10.84 13.07
CA GLN A 119 23.36 -10.36 12.42
C GLN A 119 24.63 -11.10 12.89
N ARG A 120 24.49 -12.08 13.78
CA ARG A 120 25.57 -13.00 14.20
C ARG A 120 25.46 -14.31 13.43
#